data_AF-A0A2T2STK9-F1
#
_entry.id   AF-A0A2T2STK9-F1
#
_cell.length_a   1.000
_cell.length_b   1.000
_cell.length_c   1.000
_cell.angle_alpha   90.00
_cell.angle_beta   90.00
_cell.angle_gamma   90.00
#
_symmetry.space_group_name_H-M   'P 1'
#
loop_
_entity.id
_entity.type
_entity.pdbx_description
1 polymer ?
#
loop_
_entity_poly.entity_id
_entity_poly.type
_entity_poly.pdbx_seq_one_letter_code
_entity_poly.pdbx_strand_id
1 'polypeptide(L)'
;MQETSTPKVAHEHGIPVLPRGGGSSLAGQGVNEALVIDFSNYLNRILDIDPGAQTARVEPGVTLSELNRAAAEHGLMVGPDPASANRATLGGMFANNATGTHSITYGNFIRHVRAAEVLLTDGTATTVGPTDAATWQEKMRTDGLEGAIYRGLKALLADGGRETIDADTPSHWRRNNGYRLEA
;
A
#
# COMPACT_ATOMS: atom_id res chain seq x y z
N MET A 1 -21.79 -17.23 -10.19
CA MET A 1 -21.30 -17.41 -8.81
C MET A 1 -20.69 -16.08 -8.39
N GLN A 2 -21.18 -15.42 -7.33
CA GLN A 2 -20.43 -14.30 -6.77
C GLN A 2 -19.15 -14.90 -6.19
N GLU A 3 -17.98 -14.44 -6.64
CA GLU A 3 -16.70 -14.84 -6.05
C GLU A 3 -16.68 -14.37 -4.59
N THR A 4 -16.79 -15.33 -3.67
CA THR A 4 -16.65 -15.08 -2.25
C THR A 4 -15.17 -14.93 -1.92
N SER A 5 -14.75 -13.72 -1.56
CA SER A 5 -13.37 -13.43 -1.17
C SER A 5 -13.17 -13.53 0.34
N THR A 6 -11.97 -13.91 0.79
CA THR A 6 -11.64 -14.04 2.23
C THR A 6 -11.98 -12.78 3.04
N PRO A 7 -11.68 -11.54 2.57
CA PRO A 7 -12.07 -10.33 3.30
C PRO A 7 -13.58 -10.18 3.44
N LYS A 8 -14.35 -10.50 2.41
CA LYS A 8 -15.82 -10.43 2.44
C LYS A 8 -16.40 -11.39 3.49
N VAL A 9 -15.93 -12.65 3.52
CA VAL A 9 -16.35 -13.63 4.53
C VAL A 9 -16.00 -13.15 5.94
N ALA A 10 -14.78 -12.67 6.13
CA ALA A 10 -14.35 -12.17 7.43
C ALA A 10 -15.21 -10.97 7.88
N HIS A 11 -15.55 -10.07 6.95
CA HIS A 11 -16.44 -8.94 7.20
C HIS A 11 -17.86 -9.37 7.59
N GLU A 12 -18.46 -10.32 6.86
CA GLU A 12 -19.80 -10.87 7.15
C GLU A 12 -19.87 -11.55 8.52
N HIS A 13 -18.76 -12.12 9.00
CA HIS A 13 -18.67 -12.78 10.30
C HIS A 13 -18.08 -11.91 11.42
N GLY A 14 -17.74 -10.65 11.16
CA GLY A 14 -17.12 -9.76 12.15
C GLY A 14 -15.73 -10.21 12.61
N ILE A 15 -15.01 -10.96 11.78
CA ILE A 15 -13.67 -11.48 12.07
C ILE A 15 -12.63 -10.44 11.64
N PRO A 16 -11.75 -9.97 12.53
CA PRO A 16 -10.63 -9.10 12.16
C PRO A 16 -9.71 -9.78 11.14
N VAL A 17 -9.22 -9.00 10.16
CA VAL A 17 -8.28 -9.50 9.14
C VAL A 17 -6.93 -8.81 9.31
N LEU A 18 -5.86 -9.59 9.20
CA LEU A 18 -4.49 -9.10 9.21
C LEU A 18 -3.76 -9.51 7.92
N PRO A 19 -3.59 -8.60 6.95
CA PRO A 19 -2.74 -8.86 5.79
C PRO A 19 -1.27 -8.96 6.23
N ARG A 20 -0.59 -10.02 5.80
CA ARG A 20 0.79 -10.32 6.19
C ARG A 20 1.67 -10.68 4.99
N GLY A 21 2.80 -10.01 4.88
CA GLY A 21 3.91 -10.39 4.01
C GLY A 21 4.96 -11.21 4.77
N GLY A 22 6.25 -10.96 4.54
CA GLY A 22 7.33 -11.74 5.20
C GLY A 22 7.54 -11.46 6.70
N GLY A 23 6.63 -10.74 7.36
CA GLY A 23 6.56 -10.66 8.82
C GLY A 23 7.76 -9.99 9.51
N SER A 24 8.50 -9.12 8.80
CA SER A 24 9.73 -8.51 9.31
C SER A 24 9.54 -7.17 10.03
N SER A 25 8.30 -6.75 10.30
CA SER A 25 8.02 -5.52 11.06
C SER A 25 8.46 -5.69 12.52
N LEU A 26 9.04 -4.62 13.08
CA LEU A 26 9.51 -4.58 14.48
C LEU A 26 8.48 -3.95 15.43
N ALA A 27 7.39 -3.38 14.90
CA ALA A 27 6.40 -2.63 15.65
C ALA A 27 5.10 -3.42 15.92
N GLY A 28 5.14 -4.76 15.84
CA GLY A 28 3.99 -5.63 16.07
C GLY A 28 2.96 -5.69 14.93
N GLN A 29 3.13 -4.92 13.85
CA GLN A 29 2.17 -4.83 12.74
C GLN A 29 1.91 -6.16 12.01
N GLY A 30 2.82 -7.13 12.12
CA GLY A 30 2.69 -8.44 11.48
C GLY A 30 1.94 -9.48 12.33
N VAL A 31 1.58 -9.17 13.59
CA VAL A 31 0.99 -10.14 14.53
C VAL A 31 -0.22 -9.54 15.24
N ASN A 32 -1.32 -10.28 15.31
CA ASN A 32 -2.53 -9.89 16.03
C ASN A 32 -3.47 -11.10 16.23
N GLU A 33 -4.52 -10.93 17.04
CA GLU A 33 -5.66 -11.86 17.10
C GLU A 33 -6.61 -11.56 15.93
N ALA A 34 -6.32 -12.17 14.77
CA ALA A 34 -7.02 -11.93 13.52
C ALA A 34 -6.86 -13.11 12.56
N LEU A 35 -7.74 -13.18 11.55
CA LEU A 35 -7.51 -14.00 10.37
C LEU A 35 -6.30 -13.46 9.59
N VAL A 36 -5.16 -14.14 9.71
CA VAL A 36 -3.92 -13.77 9.02
C VAL A 36 -3.99 -14.22 7.56
N ILE A 37 -3.93 -13.27 6.63
CA ILE A 37 -3.85 -13.54 5.19
C ILE A 37 -2.39 -13.36 4.75
N ASP A 38 -1.71 -14.48 4.49
CA ASP A 38 -0.30 -14.49 4.09
C ASP A 38 -0.16 -14.42 2.55
N PHE A 39 0.43 -13.33 2.08
CA PHE A 39 0.68 -13.08 0.65
C PHE A 39 1.99 -13.70 0.15
N SER A 40 2.91 -14.07 1.05
CA SER A 40 4.28 -14.46 0.68
C SER A 40 4.38 -15.79 -0.07
N ASN A 41 3.39 -16.68 0.09
CA ASN A 41 3.42 -18.02 -0.50
C ASN A 41 2.76 -18.13 -1.87
N TYR A 42 1.68 -17.37 -2.12
CA TYR A 42 0.80 -17.60 -3.28
C TYR A 42 0.52 -16.35 -4.13
N LEU A 43 0.94 -15.17 -3.68
CA LEU A 43 0.82 -13.91 -4.42
C LEU A 43 2.20 -13.25 -4.49
N ASN A 44 3.18 -13.95 -5.08
CA ASN A 44 4.60 -13.60 -5.07
C ASN A 44 5.25 -13.59 -6.46
N ARG A 45 4.47 -13.31 -7.52
CA ARG A 45 4.96 -13.22 -8.89
C ARG A 45 5.34 -11.79 -9.28
N ILE A 46 6.46 -11.66 -9.99
CA ILE A 46 6.74 -10.50 -10.82
C ILE A 46 5.95 -10.68 -12.11
N LEU A 47 4.98 -9.79 -12.35
CA LEU A 47 4.05 -9.90 -13.48
C LEU A 47 4.61 -9.26 -14.74
N ASP A 48 5.34 -8.15 -14.59
CA ASP A 48 5.96 -7.41 -15.68
C ASP A 48 7.08 -6.49 -15.18
N ILE A 49 8.10 -6.28 -16.01
CA ILE A 49 9.13 -5.24 -15.83
C ILE A 49 9.27 -4.54 -17.18
N ASP A 50 9.03 -3.23 -17.21
CA ASP A 50 9.24 -2.36 -18.36
C ASP A 50 10.47 -1.48 -18.11
N PRO A 51 11.62 -1.80 -18.76
CA PRO A 51 12.84 -1.02 -18.61
C PRO A 51 12.75 0.38 -19.20
N GLY A 52 11.93 0.58 -20.23
CA GLY A 52 11.77 1.86 -20.91
C GLY A 52 10.96 2.85 -20.06
N ALA A 53 9.88 2.37 -19.45
CA ALA A 53 9.06 3.16 -18.52
C ALA A 53 9.62 3.21 -17.08
N GLN A 54 10.64 2.39 -16.79
CA GLN A 54 11.20 2.18 -15.45
C GLN A 54 10.11 1.80 -14.44
N THR A 55 9.30 0.81 -14.80
CA THR A 55 8.19 0.31 -13.97
C THR A 55 8.23 -1.20 -13.83
N ALA A 56 7.69 -1.70 -12.73
CA ALA A 56 7.39 -3.11 -12.56
C ALA A 56 5.98 -3.27 -12.00
N ARG A 57 5.29 -4.32 -12.45
CA ARG A 57 4.02 -4.77 -11.86
C ARG A 57 4.30 -6.09 -11.15
N VAL A 58 3.98 -6.14 -9.85
CA VAL A 58 4.29 -7.29 -8.99
C VAL A 58 3.11 -7.61 -8.09
N GLU A 59 3.01 -8.88 -7.70
CA GLU A 59 2.13 -9.29 -6.61
C GLU A 59 2.73 -8.91 -5.24
N PRO A 60 1.90 -8.69 -4.20
CA PRO A 60 2.34 -8.10 -2.93
C PRO A 60 3.37 -8.94 -2.15
N GLY A 61 3.45 -10.24 -2.41
CA GLY A 61 4.35 -11.19 -1.76
C GLY A 61 5.76 -11.22 -2.36
N VAL A 62 6.03 -10.55 -3.48
CA VAL A 62 7.40 -10.43 -4.04
C VAL A 62 8.29 -9.70 -3.06
N THR A 63 9.47 -10.24 -2.74
CA THR A 63 10.46 -9.54 -1.89
C THR A 63 11.24 -8.49 -2.68
N LEU A 64 11.77 -7.49 -1.96
CA LEU A 64 12.64 -6.48 -2.58
C LEU A 64 13.86 -7.11 -3.27
N SER A 65 14.49 -8.11 -2.63
CA SER A 65 15.63 -8.80 -3.22
C SER A 65 15.28 -9.53 -4.52
N GLU A 66 14.09 -10.13 -4.62
CA GLU A 66 13.63 -10.79 -5.85
C GLU A 66 13.39 -9.79 -6.98
N LEU A 67 12.68 -8.69 -6.71
CA LEU A 67 12.46 -7.66 -7.72
C LEU A 67 13.79 -7.03 -8.17
N ASN A 68 14.66 -6.66 -7.25
CA ASN A 68 15.94 -6.04 -7.61
C ASN A 68 16.87 -7.00 -8.36
N ARG A 69 16.83 -8.30 -8.05
CA ARG A 69 17.58 -9.30 -8.84
C ARG A 69 17.09 -9.37 -10.29
N ALA A 70 15.77 -9.36 -10.51
CA ALA A 70 15.20 -9.37 -11.86
C ALA A 70 15.46 -8.05 -12.61
N ALA A 71 15.26 -6.91 -11.93
CA ALA A 71 15.47 -5.58 -12.51
C ALA A 71 16.95 -5.30 -12.85
N ALA A 72 17.89 -5.95 -12.16
CA ALA A 72 19.33 -5.79 -12.40
C ALA A 72 19.75 -6.20 -13.82
N GLU A 73 19.03 -7.13 -14.47
CA GLU A 73 19.27 -7.49 -15.88
C GLU A 73 19.10 -6.30 -16.83
N HIS A 74 18.38 -5.28 -16.40
CA HIS A 74 18.11 -4.05 -17.13
C HIS A 74 18.89 -2.84 -16.57
N GLY A 75 19.80 -3.05 -15.61
CA GLY A 75 20.50 -1.97 -14.92
C GLY A 75 19.58 -1.13 -14.02
N LEU A 76 18.44 -1.67 -13.61
CA LEU A 76 17.46 -0.99 -12.76
C LEU A 76 17.43 -1.59 -11.35
N MET A 77 16.98 -0.78 -10.40
CA MET A 77 16.65 -1.22 -9.04
C MET A 77 15.54 -0.34 -8.44
N VAL A 78 14.81 -0.89 -7.50
CA VAL A 78 13.88 -0.17 -6.63
C VAL A 78 14.57 0.08 -5.28
N GLY A 79 14.52 1.33 -4.82
CA GLY A 79 14.81 1.68 -3.43
C GLY A 79 13.51 1.76 -2.62
N PRO A 80 13.54 2.01 -1.30
CA PRO A 80 14.63 1.93 -0.33
C PRO A 80 15.09 0.50 -0.01
N ASP A 81 16.16 0.37 0.77
CA ASP A 81 16.89 -0.87 1.08
C ASP A 81 16.83 -1.26 2.58
N PRO A 82 15.68 -1.74 3.10
CA PRO A 82 15.61 -2.25 4.46
C PRO A 82 16.58 -3.42 4.65
N ALA A 83 17.16 -3.55 5.86
CA ALA A 83 18.04 -4.68 6.21
C ALA A 83 17.36 -6.06 6.05
N SER A 84 16.03 -6.08 6.04
CA SER A 84 15.22 -7.28 5.79
C SER A 84 14.86 -7.49 4.32
N ALA A 85 15.56 -6.89 3.35
CA ALA A 85 15.24 -6.95 1.91
C ALA A 85 14.93 -8.36 1.36
N ASN A 86 15.59 -9.38 1.92
CA ASN A 86 15.40 -10.79 1.53
C ASN A 86 14.07 -11.42 2.00
N ARG A 87 13.31 -10.73 2.85
CA ARG A 87 11.99 -11.14 3.36
C ARG A 87 10.98 -10.00 3.41
N ALA A 88 11.40 -8.76 3.18
CA ALA A 88 10.54 -7.60 3.07
C ALA A 88 9.81 -7.67 1.72
N THR A 89 8.58 -8.18 1.77
CA THR A 89 7.66 -8.22 0.63
C THR A 89 7.19 -6.82 0.24
N LEU A 90 6.94 -6.56 -1.04
CA LEU A 90 6.59 -5.23 -1.53
C LEU A 90 5.24 -4.74 -0.99
N GLY A 91 4.27 -5.64 -0.77
CA GLY A 91 3.01 -5.31 -0.08
C GLY A 91 3.24 -4.87 1.37
N GLY A 92 4.19 -5.52 2.06
CA GLY A 92 4.62 -5.09 3.40
C GLY A 92 5.35 -3.75 3.39
N MET A 93 6.20 -3.51 2.37
CA MET A 93 6.86 -2.22 2.20
C MET A 93 5.88 -1.09 1.88
N PHE A 94 4.84 -1.37 1.09
CA PHE A 94 3.72 -0.46 0.82
C PHE A 94 2.96 -0.14 2.11
N ALA A 95 2.51 -1.16 2.84
CA ALA A 95 1.74 -0.98 4.07
C ALA A 95 2.50 -0.23 5.17
N ASN A 96 3.82 -0.44 5.28
CA ASN A 96 4.65 0.22 6.29
C ASN A 96 5.26 1.56 5.82
N ASN A 97 5.13 1.91 4.54
CA ASN A 97 5.92 2.94 3.89
C ASN A 97 7.43 2.79 4.22
N ALA A 98 7.96 1.61 3.89
CA ALA A 98 9.29 1.19 4.31
C ALA A 98 10.40 2.18 3.89
N THR A 99 11.51 2.11 4.60
CA THR A 99 12.74 2.89 4.38
C THR A 99 13.95 1.98 4.48
N GLY A 100 15.15 2.55 4.26
CA GLY A 100 16.42 1.82 4.29
C GLY A 100 17.59 2.77 4.46
N THR A 101 18.79 2.23 4.50
CA THR A 101 20.05 2.99 4.63
C THR A 101 20.19 4.09 3.58
N HIS A 102 19.73 3.85 2.36
CA HIS A 102 19.77 4.81 1.26
C HIS A 102 18.44 5.54 1.02
N SER A 103 17.51 5.52 1.97
CA SER A 103 16.23 6.26 1.85
C SER A 103 16.41 7.79 1.78
N ILE A 104 17.54 8.32 2.22
CA ILE A 104 17.89 9.73 2.00
C ILE A 104 18.09 10.03 0.51
N THR A 105 18.61 9.06 -0.25
CA THR A 105 18.87 9.19 -1.70
C THR A 105 17.64 8.81 -2.53
N TYR A 106 16.95 7.72 -2.17
CA TYR A 106 15.87 7.16 -2.98
C TYR A 106 14.46 7.49 -2.48
N GLY A 107 14.33 7.99 -1.25
CA GLY A 107 13.04 8.23 -0.61
C GLY A 107 12.47 6.98 0.09
N ASN A 108 11.27 7.14 0.63
CA ASN A 108 10.50 6.04 1.22
C ASN A 108 9.70 5.31 0.13
N PHE A 109 9.27 4.09 0.42
CA PHE A 109 8.66 3.21 -0.57
C PHE A 109 7.44 3.82 -1.29
N ILE A 110 6.64 4.68 -0.63
CA ILE A 110 5.52 5.37 -1.27
C ILE A 110 5.91 6.18 -2.52
N ARG A 111 7.16 6.68 -2.60
CA ARG A 111 7.66 7.40 -3.78
C ARG A 111 7.85 6.51 -5.01
N HIS A 112 7.88 5.19 -4.80
CA HIS A 112 8.06 4.18 -5.84
C HIS A 112 6.73 3.50 -6.23
N VAL A 113 5.62 3.85 -5.59
CA VAL A 113 4.30 3.27 -5.88
C VAL A 113 3.52 4.20 -6.81
N ARG A 114 3.15 3.67 -7.99
CA ARG A 114 2.33 4.41 -8.97
C ARG A 114 0.84 4.14 -8.80
N ALA A 115 0.46 2.90 -8.54
CA ALA A 115 -0.91 2.48 -8.28
C ALA A 115 -0.89 1.13 -7.54
N ALA A 116 -2.02 0.77 -6.93
CA ALA A 116 -2.23 -0.54 -6.33
C ALA A 116 -3.64 -1.04 -6.64
N GLU A 117 -3.75 -2.31 -7.02
CA GLU A 117 -5.01 -3.05 -7.02
C GLU A 117 -5.26 -3.55 -5.60
N VAL A 118 -6.42 -3.22 -5.04
CA VAL A 118 -6.77 -3.52 -3.65
C VAL A 118 -8.15 -4.16 -3.59
N LEU A 119 -8.33 -4.97 -2.55
CA LEU A 119 -9.61 -5.55 -2.19
C LEU A 119 -10.06 -4.92 -0.87
N LEU A 120 -11.18 -4.21 -0.89
CA LEU A 120 -11.76 -3.60 0.30
C LEU A 120 -12.39 -4.67 1.21
N THR A 121 -12.72 -4.29 2.45
CA THR A 121 -13.23 -5.24 3.44
C THR A 121 -14.58 -5.86 3.07
N ASP A 122 -15.39 -5.17 2.27
CA ASP A 122 -16.65 -5.69 1.73
C ASP A 122 -16.45 -6.61 0.50
N GLY A 123 -15.21 -6.82 0.07
CA GLY A 123 -14.85 -7.59 -1.11
C GLY A 123 -14.87 -6.79 -2.41
N THR A 124 -15.07 -5.47 -2.38
CA THR A 124 -14.99 -4.62 -3.57
C THR A 124 -13.54 -4.53 -4.04
N ALA A 125 -13.28 -4.93 -5.29
CA ALA A 125 -11.98 -4.73 -5.93
C ALA A 125 -11.92 -3.33 -6.55
N THR A 126 -10.84 -2.59 -6.28
CA THR A 126 -10.60 -1.28 -6.89
C THR A 126 -9.12 -1.02 -7.11
N THR A 127 -8.81 -0.02 -7.93
CA THR A 127 -7.45 0.48 -8.14
C THR A 127 -7.32 1.87 -7.51
N VAL A 128 -6.31 2.03 -6.67
CA VAL A 128 -5.95 3.30 -6.04
C VAL A 128 -4.65 3.84 -6.62
N GLY A 129 -4.55 5.16 -6.74
CA GLY A 129 -3.38 5.85 -7.29
C GLY A 129 -3.58 7.37 -7.26
N PRO A 130 -2.70 8.15 -7.91
CA PRO A 130 -2.87 9.58 -8.09
C PRO A 130 -4.29 9.89 -8.59
N THR A 131 -5.02 10.70 -7.82
CA THR A 131 -6.43 11.01 -8.07
C THR A 131 -6.56 12.52 -8.24
N ASP A 132 -6.95 12.96 -9.44
CA ASP A 132 -7.25 14.37 -9.69
C ASP A 132 -8.67 14.74 -9.20
N ALA A 133 -9.00 16.04 -9.26
CA ALA A 133 -10.30 16.51 -8.77
C ALA A 133 -11.48 15.87 -9.51
N ALA A 134 -11.38 15.65 -10.82
CA ALA A 134 -12.45 15.05 -11.61
C ALA A 134 -12.68 13.59 -11.22
N THR A 135 -11.60 12.82 -11.11
CA THR A 135 -11.62 11.42 -10.67
C THR A 135 -12.12 11.31 -9.24
N TRP A 136 -11.72 12.22 -8.35
CA TRP A 136 -12.24 12.25 -6.98
C TRP A 136 -13.75 12.45 -6.94
N GLN A 137 -14.29 13.38 -7.72
CA GLN A 137 -15.74 13.60 -7.83
C GLN A 137 -16.45 12.35 -8.33
N GLU A 138 -15.87 11.66 -9.30
CA GLU A 138 -16.45 10.43 -9.81
C GLU A 138 -16.44 9.29 -8.78
N LYS A 139 -15.30 9.09 -8.10
CA LYS A 139 -15.18 8.09 -7.03
C LYS A 139 -16.15 8.35 -5.88
N MET A 140 -16.43 9.62 -5.54
CA MET A 140 -17.44 9.96 -4.53
C MET A 140 -18.88 9.60 -4.94
N ARG A 141 -19.18 9.48 -6.24
CA ARG A 141 -20.50 9.05 -6.74
C ARG A 141 -20.66 7.54 -6.77
N THR A 142 -19.58 6.79 -6.60
CA THR A 142 -19.63 5.33 -6.55
C THR A 142 -20.40 4.88 -5.31
N ASP A 143 -21.23 3.86 -5.47
CA ASP A 143 -21.95 3.22 -4.37
C ASP A 143 -21.01 2.32 -3.54
N GLY A 144 -21.44 1.93 -2.34
CA GLY A 144 -20.69 1.01 -1.50
C GLY A 144 -19.48 1.63 -0.78
N LEU A 145 -18.56 0.77 -0.33
CA LEU A 145 -17.47 1.15 0.56
C LEU A 145 -16.44 2.07 -0.12
N GLU A 146 -16.17 1.88 -1.42
CA GLU A 146 -15.24 2.74 -2.14
C GLU A 146 -15.70 4.22 -2.10
N GLY A 147 -16.93 4.50 -2.55
CA GLY A 147 -17.42 5.88 -2.51
C GLY A 147 -17.56 6.42 -1.09
N ALA A 148 -17.85 5.57 -0.11
CA ALA A 148 -17.87 5.96 1.30
C ALA A 148 -16.48 6.42 1.78
N ILE A 149 -15.39 5.75 1.37
CA ILE A 149 -14.01 6.17 1.68
C ILE A 149 -13.73 7.56 1.10
N TYR A 150 -14.02 7.80 -0.18
CA TYR A 150 -13.76 9.10 -0.81
C TYR A 150 -14.59 10.24 -0.22
N ARG A 151 -15.87 9.98 0.10
CA ARG A 151 -16.73 10.95 0.79
C ARG A 151 -16.23 11.21 2.22
N GLY A 152 -15.79 10.18 2.92
CA GLY A 152 -15.20 10.28 4.26
C GLY A 152 -13.92 11.10 4.27
N LEU A 153 -13.01 10.88 3.31
CA LEU A 153 -11.80 11.69 3.14
C LEU A 153 -12.14 13.16 2.86
N LYS A 154 -13.14 13.44 2.01
CA LYS A 154 -13.60 14.82 1.79
C LYS A 154 -14.13 15.46 3.08
N ALA A 155 -14.91 14.71 3.87
CA ALA A 155 -15.44 15.20 5.14
C ALA A 155 -14.33 15.45 6.17
N LEU A 156 -13.31 14.58 6.24
CA LEU A 156 -12.14 14.76 7.12
C LEU A 156 -11.33 16.01 6.78
N LEU A 157 -11.29 16.40 5.51
CA LEU A 157 -10.57 17.58 5.03
C LEU A 157 -11.41 18.86 5.06
N ALA A 158 -12.71 18.76 5.33
CA ALA A 158 -13.60 19.91 5.46
C ALA A 158 -13.47 20.55 6.86
N ASP A 159 -14.16 21.68 7.06
CA ASP A 159 -14.41 22.32 8.36
C ASP A 159 -13.15 22.53 9.24
N GLY A 160 -12.03 22.96 8.63
CA GLY A 160 -10.78 23.20 9.35
C GLY A 160 -9.81 22.02 9.37
N GLY A 161 -10.22 20.84 8.87
CA GLY A 161 -9.40 19.63 8.92
C GLY A 161 -8.09 19.75 8.13
N ARG A 162 -8.10 20.43 6.99
CA ARG A 162 -6.89 20.71 6.21
C ARG A 162 -5.93 21.61 6.98
N GLU A 163 -6.45 22.65 7.59
CA GLU A 163 -5.70 23.61 8.41
C GLU A 163 -5.08 22.93 9.62
N THR A 164 -5.82 22.04 10.29
CA THR A 164 -5.30 21.22 11.39
C THR A 164 -4.16 20.32 10.92
N ILE A 165 -4.33 19.61 9.80
CA ILE A 165 -3.26 18.75 9.25
C ILE A 165 -2.02 19.58 8.94
N ASP A 166 -2.18 20.72 8.28
CA ASP A 166 -1.05 21.56 7.87
C ASP A 166 -0.34 22.21 9.08
N ALA A 167 -1.08 22.57 10.13
CA ALA A 167 -0.54 23.17 11.35
C ALA A 167 0.15 22.16 12.28
N ASP A 168 -0.44 20.96 12.42
CA ASP A 168 -0.03 19.99 13.45
C ASP A 168 0.85 18.85 12.91
N THR A 169 0.96 18.69 11.59
CA THR A 169 1.84 17.65 11.01
C THR A 169 3.31 18.07 11.10
N PRO A 170 4.17 17.32 11.81
CA PRO A 170 5.57 17.69 11.97
C PRO A 170 6.32 17.80 10.63
N SER A 171 7.11 18.86 10.46
CA SER A 171 7.98 19.04 9.30
C SER A 171 9.19 18.10 9.39
N HIS A 172 9.02 16.89 8.86
CA HIS A 172 10.07 15.88 8.78
C HIS A 172 9.93 15.08 7.48
N TRP A 173 11.05 14.72 6.85
CA TRP A 173 11.05 14.05 5.54
C TRP A 173 10.58 12.59 5.61
N ARG A 174 10.87 11.90 6.73
CA ARG A 174 10.51 10.49 6.93
C ARG A 174 9.18 10.35 7.66
N ARG A 175 8.07 10.48 6.91
CA ARG A 175 6.71 10.30 7.45
C ARG A 175 6.19 8.89 7.20
N ASN A 176 6.22 8.05 8.24
CA ASN A 176 5.72 6.67 8.21
C ASN A 176 4.56 6.44 9.19
N ASN A 177 3.99 7.53 9.72
CA ASN A 177 2.97 7.51 10.75
C ASN A 177 1.69 8.11 10.17
N GLY A 178 0.53 7.54 10.52
CA GLY A 178 -0.76 8.08 10.11
C GLY A 178 -1.03 8.04 8.60
N TYR A 179 -2.02 8.82 8.17
CA TYR A 179 -2.38 8.99 6.77
C TYR A 179 -1.72 10.25 6.22
N ARG A 180 -1.09 10.16 5.03
CA ARG A 180 -0.48 11.31 4.36
C ARG A 180 -1.56 12.15 3.64
N LEU A 181 -2.29 12.95 4.42
CA LEU A 181 -3.39 13.78 3.95
C LEU A 181 -3.00 15.25 3.72
N GLU A 182 -1.75 15.61 4.00
CA GLU A 182 -1.17 16.92 3.70
C GLU A 182 -1.15 17.22 2.18
N ALA A 183 -1.05 18.50 1.84
CA ALA A 183 -0.96 18.98 0.45
C ALA A 183 0.38 18.65 -0.23
#